data_AF-A0A2V7ZPD4-F1
#
_entry.id   AF-A0A2V7ZPD4-F1
#
_cell.length_a   1.000
_cell.length_b   1.000
_cell.length_c   1.000
_cell.angle_alpha   90.00
_cell.angle_beta   90.00
_cell.angle_gamma   90.00
#
_symmetry.space_group_name_H-M   'P 1'
#
loop_
_entity.id
_entity.type
_entity.pdbx_description
1 polymer ?
#
loop_
_entity_poly.entity_id
_entity_poly.type
_entity_poly.pdbx_seq_one_letter_code
_entity_poly.pdbx_strand_id
1 'polypeptide(L)' 'MKMHTYVNFAGKCAEAFRFYEKHLGGTISMMMTHGQAPDQSNVLPEWKDAVLHARISLGDTELLGAD' A
#
# COMPACT_ATOMS: atom_id res chain seq x y z
N MET A 1 18.90 -12.96 0.86
CA MET A 1 17.96 -12.19 1.72
C MET A 1 17.65 -10.87 1.02
N LYS A 2 16.38 -10.50 0.83
CA LYS A 2 15.97 -9.19 0.29
C LYS A 2 15.36 -8.36 1.42
N MET A 3 15.73 -7.08 1.49
CA MET A 3 15.20 -6.13 2.45
C MET A 3 14.32 -5.14 1.70
N HIS A 4 13.13 -4.85 2.23
CA HIS A 4 12.19 -3.90 1.64
C HIS A 4 11.99 -2.72 2.57
N THR A 5 11.93 -1.52 1.99
CA THR A 5 11.47 -0.32 2.71
C THR A 5 9.96 -0.40 2.86
N TYR A 6 9.46 -0.15 4.07
CA TYR A 6 8.03 -0.12 4.38
C TYR A 6 7.67 1.26 4.94
N VAL A 7 6.71 1.95 4.32
CA VAL A 7 6.29 3.29 4.73
C VAL A 7 4.81 3.25 5.16
N ASN A 8 4.55 3.75 6.36
CA ASN A 8 3.19 3.99 6.82
C ASN A 8 2.78 5.42 6.44
N PHE A 9 1.60 5.56 5.85
CA PHE A 9 1.02 6.82 5.42
C PHE A 9 -0.16 7.18 6.32
N ALA A 10 -0.46 8.46 6.48
CA ALA A 10 -1.61 8.88 7.28
C ALA A 10 -2.91 8.85 6.44
N GLY A 11 -3.35 7.66 6.01
CA GLY A 11 -4.56 7.50 5.17
C GLY A 11 -4.37 7.95 3.71
N LYS A 12 -3.13 7.87 3.20
CA LYS A 12 -2.70 8.41 1.90
C LYS A 12 -1.87 7.43 1.08
N CYS A 13 -1.75 6.17 1.48
CA CYS A 13 -0.92 5.18 0.81
C CYS A 13 -1.36 4.97 -0.65
N ALA A 14 -2.67 4.80 -0.89
CA ALA A 14 -3.21 4.62 -2.24
C ALA A 14 -2.93 5.84 -3.14
N GLU A 15 -3.13 7.05 -2.62
CA GLU A 15 -2.86 8.30 -3.32
C GLU A 15 -1.37 8.44 -3.65
N ALA A 16 -0.49 8.17 -2.68
CA ALA A 16 0.97 8.23 -2.85
C ALA A 16 1.44 7.22 -3.90
N PHE A 17 0.96 5.98 -3.85
CA PHE A 17 1.37 4.95 -4.81
C PHE A 17 0.90 5.26 -6.23
N ARG A 18 -0.33 5.78 -6.40
CA ARG A 18 -0.81 6.25 -7.72
C ARG A 18 -0.02 7.46 -8.22
N PHE A 19 0.40 8.34 -7.32
CA PHE A 19 1.29 9.45 -7.66
C PHE A 19 2.65 8.94 -8.15
N TYR A 20 3.24 7.95 -7.47
CA TYR A 20 4.51 7.33 -7.86
C TYR A 20 4.40 6.56 -9.18
N GLU A 21 3.32 5.78 -9.37
CA GLU A 21 3.03 5.11 -10.65
C GLU A 21 3.00 6.10 -11.81
N LYS A 22 2.28 7.22 -11.64
CA LYS A 22 2.13 8.25 -12.67
C LYS A 22 3.42 9.01 -12.98
N HIS A 23 4.21 9.38 -11.97
CA HIS A 23 5.32 10.34 -12.15
C HIS A 23 6.71 9.71 -12.10
N LEU A 24 6.84 8.51 -11.51
CA LEU A 24 8.10 7.78 -11.41
C LEU A 24 8.12 6.53 -12.29
N GLY A 25 7.05 6.30 -13.07
CA GLY A 25 6.92 5.11 -13.93
C GLY A 25 6.81 3.81 -13.14
N GLY A 26 6.33 3.89 -11.89
CA GLY A 26 6.18 2.72 -11.04
C GLY A 26 5.08 1.77 -11.52
N THR A 27 5.08 0.54 -11.02
CA THR A 27 3.98 -0.41 -11.25
C THR A 27 3.48 -0.93 -9.92
N ILE A 28 2.22 -0.65 -9.60
CA ILE A 28 1.59 -1.16 -8.38
C ILE A 28 1.27 -2.64 -8.60
N SER A 29 1.95 -3.53 -7.88
CA SER A 29 1.74 -4.98 -7.98
C SER A 29 0.67 -5.48 -7.01
N MET A 30 0.42 -4.75 -5.92
CA MET A 30 -0.58 -5.10 -4.91
C MET A 30 -1.08 -3.85 -4.19
N MET A 31 -2.37 -3.84 -3.88
CA MET A 31 -2.99 -2.88 -2.98
C MET A 31 -4.21 -3.55 -2.36
N MET A 32 -4.13 -3.84 -1.06
CA MET A 32 -5.18 -4.49 -0.27
C MET A 32 -5.64 -3.52 0.81
N THR A 33 -6.95 -3.34 0.95
CA THR A 33 -7.54 -2.57 2.06
C THR A 33 -7.86 -3.45 3.26
N HIS A 34 -8.09 -2.86 4.44
CA HIS A 34 -8.53 -3.64 5.60
C HIS A 34 -9.88 -4.34 5.37
N GLY A 35 -10.79 -3.75 4.58
CA GLY A 35 -12.07 -4.37 4.19
C GLY A 35 -11.93 -5.54 3.22
N GLN A 36 -10.74 -5.79 2.68
CA GLN A 36 -10.40 -6.94 1.86
C GLN A 36 -9.62 -8.02 2.64
N ALA A 37 -9.31 -7.77 3.92
CA ALA A 37 -8.59 -8.71 4.75
C ALA A 37 -9.40 -10.01 4.94
N PRO A 38 -8.74 -11.18 5.03
CA PRO A 38 -9.42 -12.46 5.29
C PRO A 38 -10.15 -12.49 6.64
N ASP A 39 -9.61 -11.82 7.64
CA ASP A 39 -10.23 -11.61 8.95
C ASP A 39 -10.48 -10.12 9.17
N GLN A 40 -11.75 -9.78 9.38
CA GLN A 40 -12.22 -8.40 9.58
C GLN A 40 -12.85 -8.20 10.96
N SER A 41 -12.73 -9.19 11.85
CA SER A 41 -13.35 -9.17 13.19
C SER A 41 -12.95 -7.95 14.02
N ASN A 42 -11.74 -7.41 13.79
CA ASN A 42 -11.18 -6.26 14.50
C ASN A 42 -11.02 -5.01 13.61
N VAL A 43 -11.58 -4.99 12.40
CA VAL A 43 -11.50 -3.83 11.51
C VAL A 43 -12.61 -2.86 11.83
N LEU A 44 -12.25 -1.67 12.32
CA LEU A 44 -13.20 -0.59 12.55
C LEU A 44 -13.82 -0.12 11.22
N PRO A 45 -15.11 0.27 11.19
CA PRO A 45 -15.78 0.68 9.95
C PRO A 45 -15.05 1.75 9.16
N GLU A 46 -14.46 2.73 9.84
CA GLU A 46 -13.71 3.84 9.23
C GLU A 46 -12.35 3.42 8.64
N TRP A 47 -11.85 2.23 8.98
CA TRP A 47 -10.60 1.69 8.46
C TRP A 47 -10.79 0.82 7.22
N LYS A 48 -12.03 0.47 6.84
CA LYS A 48 -12.27 -0.50 5.75
C LYS A 48 -11.60 -0.14 4.42
N ASP A 49 -11.51 1.15 4.11
CA ASP A 49 -10.92 1.65 2.87
C ASP A 49 -9.43 1.99 3.02
N ALA A 50 -8.90 2.02 4.25
CA ALA A 50 -7.49 2.23 4.52
C ALA A 50 -6.66 1.06 3.95
N VAL A 51 -5.50 1.37 3.39
CA VAL A 51 -4.61 0.36 2.81
C VAL A 51 -3.96 -0.46 3.92
N LEU A 52 -4.28 -1.75 3.99
CA LEU A 52 -3.64 -2.70 4.89
C LEU A 52 -2.22 -3.04 4.41
N HIS A 53 -2.06 -3.25 3.11
CA HIS A 53 -0.77 -3.56 2.50
C HIS A 53 -0.75 -3.25 1.01
N ALA A 54 0.27 -2.52 0.56
CA ALA A 54 0.53 -2.25 -0.84
C ALA A 54 1.99 -2.47 -1.20
N ARG A 55 2.23 -2.74 -2.49
CA ARG A 55 3.56 -2.89 -3.09
C ARG A 55 3.63 -2.20 -4.44
N ILE A 56 4.68 -1.42 -4.64
CA ILE A 56 4.99 -0.75 -5.91
C ILE A 56 6.45 -0.98 -6.29
N SER A 57 6.67 -1.36 -7.55
CA SER A 57 8.01 -1.43 -8.14
C SER A 57 8.39 -0.06 -8.68
N LEU A 58 9.58 0.42 -8.35
CA LEU A 58 10.14 1.71 -8.78
C LEU A 58 11.57 1.48 -9.28
N GLY A 59 11.76 1.43 -10.60
CA GLY A 59 13.03 1.00 -11.19
C GLY A 59 13.41 -0.41 -10.71
N ASP A 60 14.61 -0.55 -10.14
CA ASP A 60 15.15 -1.84 -9.65
C ASP A 60 14.81 -2.12 -8.18
N THR A 61 13.99 -1.29 -7.54
CA THR A 61 13.61 -1.44 -6.13
C THR A 61 12.10 -1.59 -5.94
N GLU A 62 11.71 -1.97 -4.73
CA GLU A 62 10.32 -2.16 -4.33
C GLU A 62 10.05 -1.42 -3.03
N LEU A 63 8.98 -0.64 -3.03
CA LEU A 63 8.46 0.03 -1.86
C LEU A 63 7.18 -0.68 -1.40
N LEU A 64 7.12 -0.97 -0.11
CA LEU A 64 5.92 -1.48 0.55
C LEU A 64 5.28 -0.37 1.38
N GLY A 65 3.98 -0.46 1.62
CA GLY A 65 3.32 0.52 2.49
C GLY A 65 1.94 0.11 2.98
N ALA A 66 1.45 0.87 3.94
CA ALA A 66 0.12 0.80 4.51
C ALA A 66 -0.35 2.19 4.96
N ASP A 67 -1.61 2.29 5.32
CA ASP A 67 -2.18 3.39 6.10
C ASP A 67 -2.17 3.10 7.61
#